data_AF-A0A3D3WE46-F1
#
_entry.id   AF-A0A3D3WE46-F1
#
_cell.length_a   1.000
_cell.length_b   1.000
_cell.length_c   1.000
_cell.angle_alpha   90.00
_cell.angle_beta   90.00
_cell.angle_gamma   90.00
#
_symmetry.space_group_name_H-M   'P 1'
#
loop_
_entity.id
_entity.type
_entity.pdbx_description
1 polymer ?
#
loop_
_entity_poly.entity_id
_entity_poly.type
_entity_poly.pdbx_seq_one_letter_code
_entity_poly.pdbx_strand_id
1 'polypeptide(L)' 'MKDLTDQALIQHCIQGDLTAFEHLVSRYEARVFAVAYRLTGNRQDGEDLAQETFVRAWKALPNFRGEA' A
#
# COMPACT_ATOMS: atom_id res chain seq x y z
N MET A 1 6.68 -15.23 2.63
CA MET A 1 6.12 -14.02 3.28
C MET A 1 4.58 -13.95 3.27
N LYS A 2 3.88 -14.86 2.56
CA LYS A 2 2.41 -14.82 2.38
C LYS A 2 1.60 -14.81 3.69
N ASP A 3 2.15 -15.40 4.76
CA ASP A 3 1.49 -15.54 6.07
C ASP A 3 2.01 -14.56 7.14
N LEU A 4 2.89 -13.62 6.77
CA LEU A 4 3.37 -12.59 7.71
C LEU A 4 2.24 -11.62 8.05
N THR A 5 2.22 -11.13 9.29
CA THR A 5 1.33 -10.03 9.67
C THR A 5 1.72 -8.76 8.93
N ASP A 6 0.78 -7.82 8.79
CA ASP A 6 1.09 -6.53 8.16
C ASP A 6 2.17 -5.77 8.93
N GLN A 7 2.16 -5.87 10.26
CA GLN A 7 3.21 -5.27 11.09
C GLN A 7 4.59 -5.85 10.75
N ALA A 8 4.70 -7.17 10.56
CA ALA A 8 5.95 -7.79 10.14
C ALA A 8 6.37 -7.31 8.74
N LEU A 9 5.44 -7.29 7.77
CA LEU A 9 5.72 -6.77 6.42
C LEU A 9 6.20 -5.31 6.46
N ILE A 10 5.56 -4.46 7.27
CA ILE A 10 5.96 -3.06 7.45
C ILE A 10 7.40 -2.96 7.99
N GLN A 11 7.79 -3.79 8.95
CA GLN A 11 9.18 -3.80 9.45
C GLN A 11 10.18 -4.16 8.35
N HIS A 12 9.87 -5.15 7.51
CA HIS A 12 10.69 -5.48 6.35
C HIS A 12 10.77 -4.32 5.34
N CYS A 13 9.64 -3.67 5.05
CA CYS A 13 9.63 -2.52 4.15
C CYS A 13 10.45 -1.33 4.68
N ILE A 14 10.44 -1.08 5.99
CA ILE A 14 11.29 -0.03 6.61
C ILE A 14 12.78 -0.33 6.39
N GLN A 15 13.15 -1.61 6.27
CA GLN A 15 14.51 -2.05 5.94
C GLN A 15 14.81 -2.01 4.42
N GLY A 16 13.87 -1.55 3.59
CA GLY A 16 14.02 -1.45 2.14
C GLY A 16 13.60 -2.71 1.37
N ASP A 17 12.90 -3.66 2.01
CA ASP A 17 12.40 -4.87 1.34
C ASP A 17 11.19 -4.53 0.45
N LEU A 18 11.44 -4.47 -0.87
CA LEU A 18 10.41 -4.21 -1.87
C LEU A 18 9.42 -5.37 -1.98
N THR A 19 9.86 -6.63 -1.79
CA THR A 19 8.97 -7.80 -1.85
C THR A 19 7.97 -7.79 -0.69
N ALA A 20 8.38 -7.29 0.49
CA ALA A 20 7.44 -7.05 1.60
C ALA A 20 6.34 -6.05 1.20
N PHE A 21 6.69 -5.02 0.43
CA PHE A 21 5.74 -4.01 -0.01
C PHE A 21 4.81 -4.52 -1.09
N GLU A 22 5.30 -5.34 -2.03
CA GLU A 22 4.47 -6.04 -3.02
C GLU A 22 3.39 -6.89 -2.34
N HIS A 23 3.73 -7.56 -1.23
CA HIS A 23 2.75 -8.30 -0.44
C HIS A 23 1.69 -7.39 0.19
N LEU A 24 2.06 -6.21 0.69
CA LEU A 24 1.09 -5.23 1.18
C LEU A 24 0.21 -4.69 0.04
N VAL A 25 0.80 -4.37 -1.12
CA VAL A 25 0.05 -3.90 -2.30
C VAL A 25 -0.97 -4.96 -2.72
N SER A 26 -0.56 -6.21 -2.91
CA SER A 26 -1.48 -7.29 -3.32
C SER A 26 -2.62 -7.52 -2.31
N ARG A 27 -2.37 -7.35 -1.00
CA ARG A 27 -3.42 -7.45 0.03
C ARG A 27 -4.44 -6.32 -0.04
N TYR A 28 -4.00 -5.12 -0.41
CA TYR A 28 -4.79 -3.89 -0.27
C TYR A 28 -5.26 -3.28 -1.60
N GLU A 29 -4.74 -3.74 -2.74
CA GLU A 29 -5.00 -3.15 -4.06
C GLU A 29 -6.49 -3.03 -4.39
N ALA A 30 -7.28 -4.08 -4.14
CA ALA A 30 -8.70 -4.07 -4.42
C ALA A 30 -9.46 -3.05 -3.56
N ARG A 31 -9.08 -2.90 -2.28
CA ARG A 31 -9.71 -1.97 -1.34
C ARG A 31 -9.33 -0.52 -1.64
N VAL A 32 -8.05 -0.28 -1.92
CA VAL A 32 -7.55 1.05 -2.28
C VAL A 32 -8.16 1.49 -3.61
N PHE A 33 -8.19 0.60 -4.62
CA PHE A 33 -8.85 0.88 -5.89
C PHE A 33 -10.35 1.15 -5.72
N ALA A 34 -11.07 0.38 -4.90
CA ALA A 34 -12.49 0.64 -4.66
C ALA A 34 -12.76 2.02 -4.02
N VAL A 35 -11.85 2.50 -3.16
CA VAL A 35 -11.94 3.87 -2.62
C VAL A 35 -11.63 4.89 -3.72
N ALA A 36 -10.52 4.71 -4.44
CA ALA A 36 -10.10 5.61 -5.50
C ALA A 36 -11.17 5.75 -6.60
N TYR A 37 -11.72 4.63 -7.06
CA TYR A 37 -12.79 4.60 -8.06
C TYR A 37 -14.05 5.35 -7.61
N ARG A 38 -14.43 5.25 -6.32
CA ARG A 38 -15.58 6.00 -5.79
C ARG A 38 -15.33 7.50 -5.74
N LEU A 39 -14.08 7.93 -5.60
CA LEU A 39 -13.71 9.34 -5.57
C LEU A 39 -13.60 9.94 -6.99
N THR A 40 -13.10 9.17 -7.94
CA THR A 40 -12.85 9.64 -9.31
C THR A 40 -14.04 9.44 -10.24
N GLY A 41 -14.87 8.42 -10.00
CA GLY A 41 -15.96 8.02 -10.89
C GLY A 41 -15.48 7.42 -12.23
N ASN A 42 -14.16 7.30 -12.43
CA ASN A 42 -13.53 6.81 -13.63
C ASN A 42 -12.50 5.73 -13.27
N ARG A 43 -12.50 4.63 -14.04
CA ARG A 43 -11.61 3.49 -13.81
C ARG A 43 -10.13 3.87 -13.92
N GLN A 44 -9.74 4.57 -15.00
CA GLN A 44 -8.35 4.94 -15.27
C GLN A 44 -7.83 5.88 -14.17
N ASP A 45 -8.59 6.94 -13.88
CA ASP A 45 -8.22 7.86 -12.80
C ASP A 45 -8.17 7.16 -11.42
N GLY A 46 -9.03 6.15 -11.22
CA GLY A 46 -9.01 5.33 -10.01
C GLY A 46 -7.78 4.43 -9.90
N GLU A 47 -7.31 3.86 -11.03
CA GLU A 47 -6.07 3.09 -11.11
C GLU A 47 -4.86 3.99 -10.84
N ASP A 48 -4.81 5.18 -11.45
CA ASP A 48 -3.74 6.17 -11.26
C ASP A 48 -3.68 6.67 -9.80
N LEU A 49 -4.83 7.02 -9.21
CA LEU A 49 -4.91 7.45 -7.82
C LEU A 49 -4.52 6.33 -6.84
N ALA A 50 -4.91 5.09 -7.11
CA ALA A 50 -4.53 3.95 -6.29
C ALA A 50 -3.01 3.70 -6.34
N GLN A 51 -2.41 3.76 -7.53
CA GLN A 51 -0.96 3.65 -7.69
C GLN A 51 -0.23 4.78 -6.95
N GLU A 52 -0.65 6.02 -7.12
CA GLU A 52 -0.05 7.16 -6.43
C GLU A 52 -0.13 7.00 -4.90
N THR A 53 -1.25 6.48 -4.41
CA THR A 53 -1.45 6.19 -2.98
C THR A 53 -0.41 5.20 -2.45
N PHE A 54 -0.15 4.12 -3.18
CA PHE A 54 0.90 3.16 -2.79
C PHE A 54 2.31 3.77 -2.87
N VAL A 55 2.62 4.56 -3.90
CA VAL A 55 3.92 5.25 -4.00
C VAL A 55 4.13 6.20 -2.80
N ARG A 56 3.09 6.95 -2.43
CA ARG A 56 3.13 7.84 -1.26
C ARG A 56 3.28 7.04 0.04
N ALA A 57 2.60 5.91 0.17
CA ALA A 57 2.74 5.02 1.33
C ALA A 57 4.17 4.47 1.47
N TRP A 58 4.77 3.98 0.38
CA TRP A 58 6.16 3.51 0.38
C TRP A 58 7.15 4.59 0.83
N LYS A 59 7.02 5.81 0.29
CA LYS A 59 7.87 6.95 0.66
C LYS A 59 7.69 7.40 2.11
N ALA A 60 6.47 7.26 2.66
CA ALA A 60 6.17 7.63 4.04
C ALA A 60 6.56 6.54 5.06
N LEU A 61 6.67 5.28 4.62
CA LEU A 61 6.85 4.12 5.47
C LEU A 61 8.05 4.18 6.43
N PRO A 62 9.24 4.70 6.05
CA PRO A 62 10.37 4.83 6.97
C PRO A 62 10.08 5.70 8.20
N ASN A 63 9.10 6.60 8.11
CA ASN A 63 8.67 7.49 9.20
C ASN A 63 7.40 6.99 9.91
N PHE A 64 6.87 5.83 9.52
CA PHE A 64 5.65 5.27 10.08
C PHE A 64 5.91 4.70 11.48
N ARG A 65 5.21 5.23 12.49
CA ARG A 65 5.37 4.81 13.89
C ARG A 65 4.48 3.64 14.31
N GLY A 66 3.44 3.33 13.52
CA GLY A 66 2.53 2.22 13.83
C GLY A 66 1.70 2.40 15.11
N GLU A 67 1.55 3.64 15.58
CA GLU A 67 0.75 3.97 16.76
C GLU A 67 -0.74 4.03 16.37
N ALA A 68 -1.58 3.20 17.00
CA ALA A 68 -3.04 3.18 16.86
C ALA A 68 -3.70 2.91 18.21
#